data_AF-A0A940HUK2-F1
#
_entry.id   AF-A0A940HUK2-F1
#
_cell.length_a   1.000
_cell.length_b   1.000
_cell.length_c   1.000
_cell.angle_alpha   90.00
_cell.angle_beta   90.00
_cell.angle_gamma   90.00
#
_symmetry.space_group_name_H-M   'P 1'
#
loop_
_entity.id
_entity.type
_entity.pdbx_description
1 polymer ?
#
loop_
_entity_poly.entity_id
_entity_poly.type
_entity_poly.pdbx_seq_one_letter_code
_entity_poly.pdbx_strand_id
1 'polypeptide(L)'
;MPTLKTEILGSPIEINYEESEKDKLIKIIEKFNDRLLDFENLRGKISDKKIIILAALKAEDQIIENSLTNEKETEIINNKKKEININDITQEIIQLKDIERKLNIENSKLKDLISKAFNELDKMEKNIIDLTDKIISQSE
;
A
#
# COMPACT_ATOMS: atom_id res chain seq x y z
N MET A 1 -31.72 22.08 18.78
CA MET A 1 -30.76 21.05 19.21
C MET A 1 -31.36 20.29 20.38
N PRO A 2 -31.39 18.95 20.33
CA PRO A 2 -31.79 18.13 21.46
C PRO A 2 -30.86 18.29 22.67
N THR A 3 -31.38 18.00 23.86
CA THR A 3 -30.64 18.00 25.13
C THR A 3 -30.52 16.58 25.69
N LEU A 4 -29.35 16.25 26.21
CA LEU A 4 -29.09 15.01 26.94
C LEU A 4 -28.89 15.36 28.41
N LYS A 5 -29.72 14.78 29.28
CA LYS A 5 -29.53 14.88 30.74
C LYS A 5 -28.72 13.69 31.20
N THR A 6 -27.63 13.94 31.91
CA THR A 6 -26.78 12.91 32.49
C THR A 6 -26.29 13.35 33.86
N GLU A 7 -25.69 12.43 34.61
CA GLU A 7 -25.10 12.68 35.92
C GLU A 7 -23.59 12.46 35.86
N ILE A 8 -22.83 13.36 36.47
CA ILE A 8 -21.38 13.23 36.67
C ILE A 8 -21.10 13.50 38.15
N LEU A 9 -20.52 12.53 38.87
CA LEU A 9 -20.22 12.61 40.30
C LEU A 9 -21.40 13.08 41.18
N GLY A 10 -22.63 12.60 40.92
CA GLY A 10 -23.80 13.04 41.70
C GLY A 10 -24.43 14.34 41.21
N SER A 11 -23.79 15.04 40.26
CA SER A 11 -24.27 16.32 39.76
C SER A 11 -25.00 16.14 38.43
N PRO A 12 -26.28 16.56 38.33
CA PRO A 12 -27.00 16.53 37.07
C PRO A 12 -26.46 17.61 36.14
N ILE A 13 -26.24 17.25 34.88
CA ILE A 13 -25.81 18.16 33.82
C ILE A 13 -26.67 17.96 32.57
N GLU A 14 -26.79 19.03 31.79
CA GLU A 14 -27.51 19.02 30.52
C GLU A 14 -26.56 19.41 29.40
N ILE A 15 -26.49 18.58 28.35
CA ILE A 15 -25.58 18.76 27.22
C ILE A 15 -26.42 18.88 25.95
N ASN A 16 -26.24 19.97 25.21
CA ASN A 16 -26.81 20.12 23.87
C ASN A 16 -26.00 19.31 22.88
N TYR A 17 -26.66 18.61 21.94
CA TYR A 17 -25.98 17.80 20.94
C TYR A 17 -26.66 17.87 19.56
N GLU A 18 -25.95 17.44 18.54
CA GLU A 18 -26.50 17.16 17.21
C GLU A 18 -26.93 15.70 17.13
N GLU A 19 -28.09 15.40 16.53
CA GLU A 19 -28.63 14.02 16.51
C GLU A 19 -27.64 12.97 15.97
N SER A 20 -26.83 13.33 14.97
CA SER A 20 -25.79 12.47 14.39
C SER A 20 -24.67 12.09 15.38
N GLU A 21 -24.42 12.92 16.40
CA GLU A 21 -23.36 12.70 17.39
C GLU A 21 -23.88 12.08 18.70
N LYS A 22 -25.19 11.82 18.81
CA LYS A 22 -25.83 11.33 20.05
C LYS A 22 -25.15 10.08 20.62
N ASP A 23 -24.98 9.04 19.79
CA ASP A 23 -24.43 7.76 20.23
C ASP A 23 -22.97 7.87 20.65
N LYS A 24 -22.22 8.76 19.98
CA LYS A 24 -20.83 9.05 20.32
C LYS A 24 -20.74 9.79 21.65
N LEU A 25 -21.62 10.76 21.88
CA LEU A 25 -21.70 11.49 23.15
C LEU A 25 -22.01 10.54 24.32
N ILE A 26 -22.97 9.62 24.15
CA ILE A 26 -23.29 8.60 25.17
C ILE A 26 -22.06 7.77 25.51
N LYS A 27 -21.34 7.25 24.51
CA LYS A 27 -20.11 6.47 24.73
C LYS A 27 -19.01 7.27 25.41
N ILE A 28 -18.87 8.56 25.11
CA ILE A 28 -17.90 9.44 25.76
C ILE A 28 -18.24 9.62 27.24
N ILE A 29 -19.52 9.82 27.56
CA ILE A 29 -19.99 9.96 28.94
C ILE A 29 -19.74 8.66 29.73
N GLU A 30 -20.08 7.50 29.16
CA GLU A 30 -19.82 6.19 29.77
C GLU A 30 -18.32 6.02 30.08
N LYS A 31 -17.45 6.23 29.08
CA LYS A 31 -16.00 6.15 29.27
C LYS A 31 -15.48 7.16 30.29
N PHE A 32 -16.06 8.35 30.35
CA PHE A 32 -15.66 9.35 31.32
C PHE A 32 -16.06 8.92 32.74
N ASN A 33 -17.26 8.37 32.91
CA ASN A 33 -17.71 7.80 34.19
C ASN A 33 -16.85 6.62 34.63
N ASP A 34 -16.45 5.74 33.71
CA ASP A 34 -15.51 4.65 34.03
C ASP A 34 -14.17 5.18 34.55
N ARG A 35 -13.62 6.24 33.92
CA ARG A 35 -12.38 6.89 34.38
C ARG A 35 -12.53 7.54 35.75
N LEU A 36 -13.71 8.02 36.11
CA LEU A 36 -13.95 8.60 37.44
C LEU A 36 -13.84 7.54 38.54
N LEU A 37 -14.20 6.28 38.25
CA LEU A 37 -14.08 5.18 39.22
C LEU A 37 -12.63 4.93 39.65
N ASP A 38 -11.65 5.20 38.79
CA ASP A 38 -10.23 5.09 39.12
C ASP A 38 -9.80 6.03 40.27
N PHE A 39 -10.59 7.09 40.51
CA PHE A 39 -10.35 8.09 41.53
C PHE A 39 -11.34 8.00 42.70
N GLU A 40 -12.16 6.95 42.79
CA GLU A 40 -13.14 6.77 43.87
C GLU A 40 -12.47 6.79 45.26
N ASN A 41 -11.22 6.29 45.36
CA ASN A 41 -10.42 6.31 46.58
C ASN A 41 -9.99 7.73 47.05
N LEU A 42 -10.08 8.73 46.16
CA LEU A 42 -9.83 10.15 46.44
C LEU A 42 -11.12 10.91 46.78
N ARG A 43 -12.28 10.29 46.59
CA ARG A 43 -13.58 10.88 46.89
C ARG A 43 -13.67 11.22 48.38
N GLY A 44 -14.10 12.43 48.70
CA GLY A 44 -14.11 12.97 50.06
C GLY A 44 -12.74 13.39 50.63
N LYS A 45 -11.62 13.00 50.01
CA LYS A 45 -10.27 13.47 50.36
C LYS A 45 -9.87 14.73 49.61
N ILE A 46 -10.35 14.87 48.37
CA ILE A 46 -10.18 16.07 47.54
C ILE A 46 -11.54 16.51 47.00
N SER A 47 -11.62 17.73 46.47
CA SER A 47 -12.85 18.23 45.86
C SER A 47 -13.18 17.52 44.55
N ASP A 48 -14.47 17.34 44.27
CA ASP A 48 -14.96 16.72 43.03
C ASP A 48 -14.43 17.42 41.78
N LYS A 49 -14.25 18.76 41.84
CA LYS A 49 -13.63 19.53 40.75
C LYS A 49 -12.20 19.03 40.44
N LYS A 50 -11.41 18.69 41.46
CA LYS A 50 -10.07 18.12 41.24
C LYS A 50 -10.15 16.71 40.64
N ILE A 51 -11.12 15.90 41.06
CA ILE A 51 -11.36 14.57 40.49
C ILE A 51 -11.70 14.67 39.00
N ILE A 52 -12.60 15.59 38.62
CA ILE A 52 -12.98 15.86 37.23
C ILE A 52 -11.75 16.26 36.41
N ILE A 53 -10.91 17.15 36.93
CA ILE A 53 -9.67 17.57 36.26
C ILE A 53 -8.72 16.39 36.07
N LEU A 54 -8.53 15.54 37.08
CA LEU A 54 -7.68 14.35 36.98
C LEU A 54 -8.19 13.36 35.93
N ALA A 55 -9.51 13.12 35.89
CA ALA A 55 -10.12 12.26 34.88
C ALA A 55 -9.98 12.85 33.47
N ALA A 56 -10.08 14.17 33.31
CA ALA A 56 -9.84 14.84 32.03
C ALA A 56 -8.38 14.75 31.59
N LEU A 57 -7.42 14.96 32.50
CA LEU A 57 -5.99 14.80 32.21
C LEU A 57 -5.66 13.36 31.81
N LYS A 58 -6.23 12.36 32.49
CA LYS A 58 -6.09 10.95 32.12
C LYS A 58 -6.67 10.65 30.74
N ALA A 59 -7.79 11.28 30.38
CA ALA A 59 -8.34 11.13 29.03
C ALA A 59 -7.42 11.71 27.96
N GLU A 60 -6.81 12.87 28.22
CA GLU A 60 -5.84 13.49 27.30
C GLU A 60 -4.58 12.64 27.14
N ASP A 61 -4.04 12.13 28.24
CA ASP A 61 -2.87 11.24 28.26
C ASP A 61 -3.09 10.00 27.39
N GLN A 62 -4.26 9.35 27.51
CA GLN A 62 -4.65 8.22 26.66
C GLN A 62 -4.76 8.59 25.17
N ILE A 63 -5.17 9.82 24.84
CA ILE A 63 -5.23 10.28 23.45
C ILE A 63 -3.81 10.45 22.91
N ILE A 64 -2.90 11.03 23.70
CA ILE A 64 -1.49 11.22 23.34
C ILE A 64 -0.77 9.87 23.15
N GLU A 65 -0.97 8.91 24.06
CA GLU A 65 -0.40 7.57 23.92
C GLU A 65 -0.89 6.87 22.65
N ASN A 66 -2.18 6.97 22.35
CA ASN A 66 -2.76 6.39 21.13
C ASN A 66 -2.24 7.08 19.86
N SER A 67 -2.02 8.40 19.85
CA SER A 67 -1.43 9.07 18.69
C SER A 67 0.02 8.64 18.48
N LEU A 68 0.81 8.57 19.54
CA LEU A 68 2.23 8.17 19.46
C LEU A 68 2.43 6.72 19.03
N THR A 69 1.54 5.81 19.45
CA THR A 69 1.58 4.40 19.03
C THR A 69 1.20 4.25 17.56
N ASN A 70 0.16 4.94 17.10
CA ASN A 70 -0.22 4.95 15.69
C ASN A 70 0.89 5.52 14.78
N GLU A 71 1.59 6.59 15.20
CA GLU A 71 2.72 7.15 14.47
C GLU A 71 3.86 6.12 14.31
N LYS A 72 4.25 5.45 15.40
CA LYS A 72 5.28 4.40 15.37
C LYS A 72 4.90 3.20 14.49
N GLU A 73 3.64 2.77 14.53
CA GLU A 73 3.17 1.68 13.68
C GLU A 73 3.19 2.06 12.19
N THR A 74 2.79 3.29 11.84
CA THR A 74 2.87 3.75 10.45
C THR A 74 4.30 3.88 9.93
N GLU A 75 5.26 4.30 10.76
CA GLU A 75 6.69 4.32 10.39
C GLU A 75 7.24 2.92 10.13
N ILE A 76 6.92 1.95 10.99
CA ILE A 76 7.38 0.55 10.84
C ILE A 76 6.81 -0.09 9.56
N ILE A 77 5.53 0.13 9.26
CA ILE A 77 4.89 -0.40 8.06
C ILE A 77 5.48 0.23 6.80
N ASN A 78 5.73 1.55 6.81
CA ASN A 78 6.31 2.25 5.67
C ASN A 78 7.75 1.83 5.38
N ASN A 79 8.56 1.61 6.42
CA ASN A 79 9.94 1.13 6.25
C ASN A 79 9.99 -0.30 5.72
N LYS A 80 9.16 -1.22 6.26
CA LYS A 80 9.08 -2.60 5.74
C LYS A 80 8.56 -2.69 4.30
N LYS A 81 7.56 -1.87 3.92
CA LYS A 81 7.06 -1.81 2.54
C LYS A 81 8.10 -1.28 1.56
N LYS A 82 8.95 -0.33 1.97
CA LYS A 82 10.03 0.20 1.13
C LYS A 82 11.14 -0.82 0.88
N GLU A 83 11.56 -1.57 1.90
CA GLU A 83 12.65 -2.55 1.75
C GLU A 83 12.26 -3.76 0.89
N ILE A 84 11.09 -4.37 1.15
CA ILE A 84 10.69 -5.61 0.48
C ILE A 84 10.34 -5.38 -1.00
N ASN A 85 9.70 -4.25 -1.33
CA ASN A 85 9.21 -4.01 -2.69
C ASN A 85 10.30 -3.52 -3.65
N ILE A 86 11.30 -2.77 -3.16
CA ILE A 86 12.32 -2.20 -4.05
C ILE A 86 13.34 -3.26 -4.47
N ASN A 87 13.80 -4.11 -3.55
CA ASN A 87 14.89 -5.04 -3.85
C ASN A 87 14.46 -6.14 -4.84
N ASP A 88 13.29 -6.75 -4.62
CA ASP A 88 12.79 -7.84 -5.45
C ASP A 88 12.45 -7.36 -6.87
N ILE A 89 11.76 -6.21 -7.00
CA ILE A 89 11.47 -5.59 -8.29
C ILE A 89 12.77 -5.21 -9.02
N THR A 90 13.77 -4.69 -8.32
CA THR A 90 15.05 -4.32 -8.94
C THR A 90 15.78 -5.54 -9.50
N GLN A 91 15.77 -6.66 -8.77
CA GLN A 91 16.35 -7.91 -9.27
C GLN A 91 15.61 -8.46 -10.49
N GLU A 92 14.28 -8.42 -10.47
CA GLU A 92 13.46 -8.86 -11.61
C GLU A 92 13.71 -7.98 -12.85
N ILE A 93 13.81 -6.66 -12.69
CA ILE A 93 14.16 -5.73 -13.78
C ILE A 93 15.53 -6.06 -14.38
N ILE A 94 16.54 -6.36 -13.55
CA ILE A 94 17.88 -6.72 -14.02
C ILE A 94 17.83 -8.03 -14.82
N GLN A 95 17.13 -9.05 -14.32
CA GLN A 95 17.00 -10.33 -15.00
C GLN A 95 16.28 -10.21 -16.34
N LEU A 96 15.17 -9.47 -16.38
CA LEU A 96 14.41 -9.23 -17.61
C LEU A 96 15.25 -8.51 -18.67
N LYS A 97 16.02 -7.49 -18.26
CA LYS A 97 16.91 -6.73 -19.15
C LYS A 97 18.02 -7.61 -19.75
N ASP A 98 18.57 -8.54 -18.96
CA ASP A 98 19.58 -9.49 -19.44
C ASP A 98 18.98 -10.51 -20.44
N ILE A 99 17.77 -10.99 -20.17
CA ILE A 99 17.04 -11.87 -21.10
C ILE A 99 16.75 -11.16 -22.42
N GLU A 100 16.25 -9.92 -22.35
CA GLU A 100 15.97 -9.09 -23.53
C GLU A 100 17.24 -8.91 -24.38
N ARG A 101 18.37 -8.60 -23.75
CA ARG A 101 19.65 -8.46 -24.44
C ARG A 101 20.08 -9.76 -25.14
N LYS A 102 19.91 -10.92 -24.50
CA LYS A 102 20.24 -12.22 -25.09
C LYS A 102 19.36 -12.52 -26.31
N LEU A 103 18.05 -12.33 -26.19
CA LEU A 103 17.09 -12.52 -27.28
C LEU A 103 17.41 -11.61 -28.47
N ASN A 104 17.84 -10.38 -28.22
CA ASN A 104 18.17 -9.44 -29.29
C ASN A 104 19.42 -9.86 -30.08
N ILE A 105 20.43 -10.42 -29.40
CA ILE A 105 21.62 -10.99 -30.03
C ILE A 105 21.27 -12.25 -30.83
N GLU A 106 20.37 -13.08 -30.32
CA GLU A 106 19.94 -14.29 -31.03
C GLU A 106 19.12 -13.95 -32.29
N ASN A 107 18.23 -12.96 -32.20
CA ASN A 107 17.47 -12.45 -33.33
C ASN A 107 18.36 -11.85 -34.43
N SER A 108 19.44 -11.13 -34.08
CA SER A 108 20.36 -10.61 -35.09
C SER A 108 21.09 -11.74 -35.82
N LYS A 109 21.56 -12.76 -35.09
CA LYS A 109 22.18 -13.96 -35.70
C LYS A 109 21.22 -14.70 -36.62
N LEU A 110 19.96 -14.86 -36.22
CA LEU A 110 18.93 -15.49 -37.05
C LEU A 110 18.67 -14.67 -38.33
N LYS A 111 18.58 -13.34 -38.24
CA LYS A 111 18.45 -12.48 -39.42
C LYS A 111 19.62 -12.64 -40.40
N ASP A 112 20.84 -12.73 -39.89
CA ASP A 112 22.03 -12.93 -40.71
C ASP A 112 22.01 -14.30 -41.40
N LEU A 113 21.61 -15.36 -40.69
CA LEU A 113 21.46 -16.71 -41.25
C LEU A 113 20.39 -16.75 -42.34
N ILE A 114 19.24 -16.12 -42.09
CA ILE A 114 18.15 -16.02 -43.07
C ILE A 114 18.63 -15.30 -44.32
N SER A 115 19.36 -14.19 -44.16
CA SER A 115 19.91 -13.43 -45.29
C SER A 115 20.89 -14.24 -46.13
N LYS A 116 21.73 -15.08 -45.49
CA LYS A 116 22.63 -16.00 -46.19
C LYS A 116 21.87 -17.09 -46.94
N ALA A 117 20.86 -17.69 -46.31
CA ALA A 117 20.03 -18.71 -46.95
C ALA A 117 19.30 -18.18 -48.18
N PHE A 118 18.77 -16.95 -48.13
CA PHE A 118 18.15 -16.30 -49.30
C PHE A 118 19.16 -16.09 -50.43
N ASN A 119 20.37 -15.61 -50.13
CA ASN A 119 21.41 -15.44 -51.16
C ASN A 119 21.81 -16.78 -51.83
N GLU A 120 21.77 -17.88 -51.08
CA GLU A 120 22.03 -19.22 -51.63
C GLU A 120 20.86 -19.72 -52.49
N LEU A 121 19.61 -19.47 -52.07
CA LEU A 121 18.42 -19.76 -52.86
C LEU A 121 18.43 -18.99 -54.19
N ASP A 122 18.76 -17.70 -54.18
CA ASP A 122 18.86 -16.88 -55.40
C ASP A 122 19.92 -17.43 -56.37
N LYS A 123 21.06 -17.91 -55.85
CA LYS A 123 22.10 -18.55 -56.67
C LYS A 123 21.61 -19.87 -57.25
N MET A 124 20.91 -20.66 -56.45
CA MET A 124 20.36 -21.95 -56.88
C MET A 124 19.28 -21.74 -57.96
N GLU A 125 18.41 -20.75 -57.79
CA GLU A 125 17.39 -20.37 -58.77
C GLU A 125 18.03 -19.97 -60.10
N LYS A 126 19.05 -19.09 -60.08
CA LYS A 126 19.80 -18.73 -61.31
C LYS A 126 20.42 -19.95 -61.99
N ASN A 127 21.05 -20.84 -61.24
CA ASN A 127 21.64 -22.06 -61.80
C ASN A 127 20.58 -22.98 -62.43
N ILE A 128 19.38 -23.07 -61.85
CA ILE A 128 18.28 -23.86 -62.41
C ILE A 128 17.78 -23.23 -63.71
N ILE A 129 17.62 -21.90 -63.75
CA ILE A 129 17.24 -21.17 -64.97
C ILE A 129 18.27 -21.42 -66.07
N ASP A 130 19.56 -21.22 -65.78
CA ASP A 130 20.65 -21.44 -66.74
C ASP A 130 20.70 -22.88 -67.28
N LEU A 131 20.43 -23.88 -66.42
CA LEU A 131 20.37 -25.28 -66.84
C LEU A 131 19.13 -25.56 -67.70
N THR A 132 18.00 -24.97 -67.37
CA THR A 132 16.75 -25.11 -68.13
C THR A 132 16.90 -24.49 -69.51
N ASP A 133 17.48 -23.29 -69.61
CA ASP A 133 17.76 -22.62 -70.88
C ASP A 133 18.71 -23.43 -71.76
N LYS A 134 19.74 -24.05 -71.17
CA LYS A 134 20.66 -24.95 -71.88
C LYS A 134 19.98 -26.20 -72.40
N ILE A 135 19.09 -26.81 -71.62
CA ILE A 135 18.33 -27.99 -72.05
C ILE A 135 17.43 -27.62 -73.22
N ILE A 136 16.67 -26.52 -73.11
CA ILE A 136 15.78 -26.04 -74.18
C ILE A 136 16.57 -25.78 -75.47
N SER A 137 17.73 -25.12 -75.35
CA SER A 137 18.61 -24.79 -76.49
C SER A 137 19.27 -26.01 -77.16
N GLN A 138 19.30 -27.18 -76.50
CA GLN A 138 19.84 -28.42 -77.07
C GLN A 138 18.76 -29.32 -77.69
N SER A 139 17.49 -29.00 -77.49
CA SER A 139 16.32 -29.73 -78.00
C SER A 139 15.68 -29.11 -79.24
N GLU A 140 16.20 -27.97 -79.74
CA GLU A 140 15.93 -27.37 -81.05
C GLU A 140 17.04 -27.72 -82.07
#